data_AF-A0A388PW08-F1
#
_entry.id   AF-A0A388PW08-F1
#
_cell.length_a   1.000
_cell.length_b   1.000
_cell.length_c   1.000
_cell.angle_alpha   90.00
_cell.angle_beta   90.00
_cell.angle_gamma   90.00
#
_symmetry.space_group_name_H-M   'P 1'
#
loop_
_entity.id
_entity.type
_entity.pdbx_description
1 polymer ?
#
loop_
_entity_poly.entity_id
_entity_poly.type
_entity_poly.pdbx_seq_one_letter_code
_entity_poly.pdbx_strand_id
1 'polypeptide(L)'
;MTVHVQEDLFDLHTIAQKLKKLHNSGASVTFEGYVRDFDLEQDKLDVLELEHYPGMTEKALLGIELLASQRWNLDDVYIVHRYGKLKVGEPIVGIIVFQTP
;
A
#
# COMPACT_ATOMS: atom_id res chain seq x y z
N MET A 1 8.86 1.24 -10.27
CA MET A 1 7.46 1.63 -10.57
C MET A 1 6.81 1.81 -9.22
N THR A 2 6.23 2.98 -8.96
CA THR A 2 5.87 3.42 -7.61
C THR A 2 4.58 2.78 -7.09
N VAL A 3 3.68 2.37 -7.99
CA VAL A 3 2.35 1.84 -7.66
C VAL A 3 2.22 0.40 -8.16
N HIS A 4 1.76 -0.47 -7.27
CA HIS A 4 1.51 -1.88 -7.48
C HIS A 4 0.07 -2.21 -7.10
N VAL A 5 -0.67 -2.85 -8.01
CA VAL A 5 -2.00 -3.37 -7.73
C VAL A 5 -1.96 -4.86 -8.08
N GLN A 6 -2.23 -5.71 -7.08
CA GLN A 6 -1.98 -7.15 -7.17
C GLN A 6 -2.97 -7.95 -6.32
N GLU A 7 -3.05 -9.26 -6.53
CA GLU A 7 -3.84 -10.15 -5.66
C GLU A 7 -3.00 -10.69 -4.48
N ASP A 8 -1.73 -10.98 -4.76
CA ASP A 8 -0.81 -11.63 -3.83
C ASP A 8 -0.52 -10.79 -2.58
N LEU A 9 -0.21 -11.48 -1.49
CA LEU A 9 0.30 -10.87 -0.27
C LEU A 9 1.60 -10.09 -0.53
N PHE A 10 1.86 -9.10 0.32
CA PHE A 10 3.10 -8.35 0.36
C PHE A 10 3.67 -8.31 1.77
N ASP A 11 4.97 -8.03 1.89
CA ASP A 11 5.64 -7.78 3.17
C ASP A 11 6.41 -6.46 3.05
N LEU A 12 5.88 -5.40 3.67
CA LEU A 12 6.49 -4.08 3.63
C LEU A 12 7.85 -4.05 4.29
N HIS A 13 8.15 -4.92 5.26
CA HIS A 13 9.46 -4.94 5.89
C HIS A 13 10.51 -5.37 4.87
N THR A 14 10.29 -6.50 4.20
CA THR A 14 11.19 -7.00 3.16
C THR A 14 11.32 -6.01 2.00
N ILE A 15 10.22 -5.38 1.58
CA ILE A 15 10.23 -4.39 0.50
C ILE A 15 11.03 -3.15 0.93
N ALA A 16 10.77 -2.60 2.12
CA ALA A 16 11.48 -1.42 2.64
C ALA A 16 12.99 -1.68 2.75
N GLN A 17 13.41 -2.86 3.22
CA GLN A 17 14.83 -3.22 3.30
C GLN A 17 15.49 -3.31 1.91
N LYS A 18 14.76 -3.78 0.89
CA LYS A 18 15.26 -3.81 -0.49
C LYS A 18 15.39 -2.41 -1.07
N LEU A 19 14.35 -1.59 -0.93
CA LEU A 19 14.33 -0.22 -1.46
C LEU A 19 15.36 0.68 -0.76
N LYS A 20 15.51 0.56 0.57
CA LYS A 20 16.56 1.27 1.32
C LYS A 20 17.97 1.01 0.80
N LYS A 21 18.25 -0.15 0.20
CA LYS A 21 19.57 -0.44 -0.39
C LYS A 21 19.79 0.25 -1.74
N LEU A 22 18.71 0.63 -2.42
CA LEU A 22 18.74 1.29 -3.73
C LEU A 22 18.82 2.82 -3.59
N HIS A 23 18.24 3.36 -2.52
CA HIS A 23 18.17 4.80 -2.27
C HIS A 23 19.03 5.18 -1.08
N ASN A 24 19.81 6.27 -1.19
CA ASN A 24 20.61 6.80 -0.07
C ASN A 24 19.75 7.67 0.88
N SER A 25 18.56 7.20 1.21
CA SER A 25 17.59 7.95 2.01
C SER A 25 17.89 7.85 3.50
N GLY A 26 17.75 8.99 4.19
CA GLY A 26 18.03 9.08 5.64
C GLY A 26 16.95 8.44 6.52
N ALA A 27 15.71 8.37 6.04
CA ALA A 27 14.57 7.79 6.76
C ALA A 27 13.55 7.14 5.83
N SER A 28 12.75 6.24 6.39
CA SER A 28 11.57 5.66 5.75
C SER A 28 10.40 5.64 6.72
N VAL A 29 9.20 5.93 6.24
CA VAL A 29 7.95 5.74 6.98
C VAL A 29 7.10 4.70 6.24
N THR A 30 6.59 3.74 6.99
CA THR A 30 5.73 2.66 6.47
C THR A 30 4.33 2.78 7.05
N PHE A 31 3.32 2.53 6.22
CA PHE A 31 1.93 2.37 6.64
C PHE A 31 1.39 1.07 6.05
N GLU A 32 0.81 0.22 6.90
CA GLU A 32 0.16 -1.02 6.49
C GLU A 32 -1.28 -1.01 7.00
N GLY A 33 -2.22 -1.15 6.08
CA GLY A 33 -3.64 -1.28 6.37
C GLY A 33 -4.07 -2.73 6.24
N TYR A 34 -4.98 -3.16 7.12
CA TYR A 34 -5.50 -4.52 7.18
C TYR A 34 -7.02 -4.54 7.00
N VAL A 35 -7.54 -5.65 6.48
CA VAL A 35 -8.98 -5.91 6.47
C VAL A 35 -9.46 -6.03 7.92
N ARG A 36 -10.46 -5.22 8.27
CA ARG A 36 -11.08 -5.25 9.61
C ARG A 36 -12.39 -6.01 9.56
N ASP A 37 -12.72 -6.66 10.67
CA ASP A 37 -14.09 -7.08 10.93
C ASP A 37 -14.90 -5.83 11.28
N PHE A 38 -15.97 -5.56 10.53
CA PHE A 38 -16.78 -4.35 10.66
C PHE A 38 -18.17 -4.61 11.26
N ASP A 39 -18.51 -5.86 11.56
CA ASP A 39 -19.85 -6.17 12.03
C ASP A 39 -20.05 -5.87 13.52
N LEU A 40 -20.87 -4.85 13.77
CA LEU A 40 -21.37 -4.49 15.10
C LEU A 40 -22.60 -5.33 15.48
N GLU A 41 -23.23 -6.03 14.53
CA GLU A 41 -24.44 -6.83 14.73
C GLU A 41 -24.29 -8.27 14.17
N GLN A 42 -23.63 -9.10 14.97
CA GLN A 42 -23.73 -10.58 15.03
C GLN A 42 -23.28 -11.46 13.85
N ASP A 43 -23.16 -10.99 12.61
CA ASP A 43 -22.56 -11.78 11.53
C ASP A 43 -21.07 -11.46 11.38
N LYS A 44 -20.16 -12.43 11.49
CA LYS A 44 -18.72 -12.16 11.38
C LYS A 44 -18.33 -12.02 9.91
N LEU A 45 -17.64 -10.93 9.55
CA LEU A 45 -17.03 -10.83 8.23
C LEU A 45 -15.84 -11.80 8.14
N ASP A 46 -15.90 -12.79 7.26
CA ASP A 46 -14.77 -13.71 7.03
C ASP A 46 -13.87 -13.25 5.88
N VAL A 47 -14.46 -12.74 4.79
CA VAL A 47 -13.76 -12.35 3.57
C VAL A 47 -14.36 -11.07 2.99
N LEU A 48 -13.48 -10.12 2.67
CA LEU A 48 -13.78 -8.97 1.82
C LEU A 48 -13.39 -9.33 0.37
N GLU A 49 -14.34 -9.26 -0.56
CA GLU A 49 -14.06 -9.41 -1.99
C GLU A 49 -14.04 -8.04 -2.67
N LEU A 50 -12.88 -7.68 -3.21
CA LEU A 50 -12.69 -6.43 -3.94
C LEU A 50 -12.55 -6.70 -5.43
N GLU A 51 -13.56 -6.31 -6.19
CA GLU A 51 -13.48 -6.28 -7.65
C GLU A 51 -12.52 -5.17 -8.10
N HIS A 52 -11.65 -5.49 -9.06
CA HIS A 52 -10.72 -4.54 -9.66
C HIS A 52 -11.18 -4.18 -11.07
N TYR A 53 -11.20 -2.88 -11.35
CA TYR A 53 -11.26 -2.35 -12.71
C TYR A 53 -9.85 -2.00 -13.16
N PRO A 54 -9.23 -2.79 -14.06
CA PRO A 54 -7.86 -2.59 -14.49
C PRO A 54 -7.55 -1.15 -14.89
N GLY A 55 -6.59 -0.55 -14.19
CA GLY A 55 -6.06 0.77 -14.48
C GLY A 55 -6.79 1.94 -13.81
N MET A 56 -7.98 1.76 -13.21
CA MET A 56 -8.65 2.85 -12.50
C MET A 56 -7.98 3.12 -11.14
N THR A 57 -7.79 2.06 -10.35
CA THR A 57 -7.13 2.13 -9.04
C THR A 57 -5.69 2.64 -9.18
N GLU A 58 -4.95 2.11 -10.16
CA GLU A 58 -3.58 2.50 -10.46
C GLU A 58 -3.49 3.99 -10.78
N LYS A 59 -4.40 4.52 -11.62
CA LYS A 59 -4.43 5.95 -11.95
C LYS A 59 -4.70 6.82 -10.73
N ALA A 60 -5.63 6.42 -9.87
CA ALA A 60 -5.95 7.17 -8.64
C ALA A 60 -4.74 7.20 -7.68
N LEU A 61 -4.08 6.05 -7.47
CA LEU A 61 -2.91 5.94 -6.62
C LEU A 61 -1.71 6.72 -7.17
N LEU A 62 -1.49 6.70 -8.49
CA LEU A 62 -0.47 7.54 -9.15
C LEU A 62 -0.75 9.03 -8.96
N GLY A 63 -2.03 9.44 -9.02
CA GLY A 63 -2.41 10.82 -8.73
C GLY A 63 -2.09 11.23 -7.28
N ILE A 64 -2.35 10.36 -6.31
CA ILE A 64 -2.03 10.60 -4.90
C ILE A 64 -0.52 10.69 -4.68
N GLU A 65 0.26 9.78 -5.28
CA GLU A 65 1.71 9.84 -5.18
C GLU A 65 2.26 11.13 -5.78
N LEU A 66 1.81 11.53 -6.97
CA LEU A 66 2.24 12.77 -7.60
C LEU A 66 1.96 13.99 -6.71
N LEU A 67 0.77 14.05 -6.09
CA LEU A 67 0.42 15.12 -5.16
C LEU A 67 1.32 15.12 -3.91
N ALA A 68 1.68 13.94 -3.39
CA ALA A 68 2.57 13.82 -2.25
C ALA A 68 4.00 14.27 -2.61
N SER A 69 4.54 13.78 -3.72
CA SER A 69 5.87 14.14 -4.24
C SER A 69 6.00 15.62 -4.63
N GLN A 70 4.89 16.28 -4.98
CA GLN A 70 4.86 17.73 -5.19
C GLN A 70 4.81 18.53 -3.89
N ARG A 71 4.17 17.99 -2.84
CA ARG A 71 3.99 18.67 -1.56
C ARG A 71 5.18 18.50 -0.62
N TRP A 72 5.88 17.37 -0.72
CA TRP A 72 7.01 17.00 0.13
C TRP A 72 8.20 16.60 -0.72
N ASN A 73 9.42 16.88 -0.25
CA ASN A 73 10.65 16.47 -0.91
C ASN A 73 10.96 15.00 -0.61
N LEU A 74 10.17 14.10 -1.19
CA LEU A 74 10.32 12.65 -1.03
C LEU A 74 11.37 12.13 -2.02
N ASP A 75 12.23 11.23 -1.55
CA ASP A 75 13.25 10.58 -2.39
C ASP A 75 12.64 9.47 -3.25
N ASP A 76 11.69 8.73 -2.67
CA ASP A 76 10.95 7.68 -3.33
C ASP A 76 9.65 7.36 -2.58
N VAL A 77 8.70 6.79 -3.31
CA VAL A 77 7.40 6.34 -2.81
C VAL A 77 7.14 4.94 -3.35
N TYR A 78 6.60 4.08 -2.50
CA TYR A 78 6.11 2.76 -2.88
C TYR A 78 4.69 2.58 -2.34
N ILE A 79 3.77 2.20 -3.22
CA ILE A 79 2.37 1.93 -2.88
C ILE A 79 2.02 0.56 -3.44
N VAL A 80 1.47 -0.32 -2.60
CA VAL A 80 0.87 -1.58 -2.99
C VAL A 80 -0.57 -1.65 -2.49
N HIS A 81 -1.49 -2.05 -3.35
CA HIS A 81 -2.88 -2.28 -2.98
C HIS A 81 -3.33 -3.65 -3.49
N ARG A 82 -3.99 -4.42 -2.62
CA ARG A 82 -4.51 -5.74 -2.95
C ARG A 82 -5.95 -5.70 -3.46
N TYR A 83 -6.28 -6.59 -4.38
CA TYR A 83 -7.66 -6.88 -4.82
C TYR A 83 -7.95 -8.38 -4.71
N GLY A 84 -9.17 -8.79 -5.05
CA GLY A 84 -9.60 -10.18 -4.95
C GLY A 84 -10.14 -10.50 -3.57
N LYS A 85 -9.96 -11.74 -3.12
CA LYS A 85 -10.49 -12.23 -1.83
C LYS A 85 -9.48 -12.01 -0.72
N LEU A 86 -9.82 -11.15 0.24
CA LEU A 86 -8.97 -10.79 1.36
C LEU A 86 -9.64 -11.22 2.66
N LYS A 87 -8.92 -11.96 3.50
CA LYS A 87 -9.44 -12.38 4.81
C LYS A 87 -9.27 -11.26 5.84
N VAL A 88 -10.11 -11.26 6.88
CA VAL A 88 -9.89 -10.39 8.04
C VAL A 88 -8.49 -10.58 8.60
N GLY A 89 -7.82 -9.46 8.90
CA GLY A 89 -6.45 -9.42 9.39
C GLY A 89 -5.39 -9.46 8.28
N GLU A 90 -5.74 -9.77 7.03
CA GLU A 90 -4.77 -9.69 5.94
C GLU A 90 -4.43 -8.25 5.57
N PRO A 91 -3.18 -7.99 5.16
CA PRO A 91 -2.80 -6.68 4.64
C PRO A 91 -3.54 -6.43 3.33
N ILE A 92 -4.11 -5.24 3.18
CA ILE A 92 -4.85 -4.81 1.98
C ILE A 92 -4.14 -3.67 1.26
N VAL A 93 -3.45 -2.79 2.00
CA VAL A 93 -2.73 -1.65 1.44
C VAL A 93 -1.43 -1.45 2.18
N GLY A 94 -0.37 -1.14 1.43
CA GLY A 94 0.94 -0.89 1.98
C GLY A 94 1.57 0.33 1.32
N ILE A 95 2.15 1.20 2.12
CA ILE A 95 2.79 2.44 1.66
C ILE A 95 4.16 2.56 2.33
N ILE A 96 5.16 2.95 1.55
CA ILE A 96 6.49 3.31 2.05
C ILE A 96 6.85 4.65 1.42
N VAL A 97 7.28 5.61 2.24
CA VAL A 97 7.85 6.86 1.75
C VAL A 97 9.26 7.00 2.29
N PHE A 98 10.17 7.45 1.43
CA PHE A 98 11.57 7.69 1.76
C PHE A 98 11.89 9.17 1.69
N GLN A 99 12.72 9.65 2.61
CA GLN A 99 13.17 11.02 2.62
C GLN A 99 14.56 11.14 3.25
N THR A 100 15.34 12.07 2.72
CA THR A 100 16.59 12.54 3.31
C THR A 100 16.35 13.86 4.07
N PRO A 101 16.91 14.03 5.29
CA PRO A 101 16.79 15.27 6.06
C PRO A 101 17.27 16.52 5.31
#